data_AF-A0A967B083-F1
#
_entry.id   AF-A0A967B083-F1
#
_cell.length_a   1.000
_cell.length_b   1.000
_cell.length_c   1.000
_cell.angle_alpha   90.00
_cell.angle_beta   90.00
_cell.angle_gamma   90.00
#
_symmetry.space_group_name_H-M   'P 1'
#
loop_
_entity.id
_entity.type
_entity.pdbx_description
1 polymer ?
#
loop_
_entity_poly.entity_id
_entity_poly.type
_entity_poly.pdbx_seq_one_letter_code
_entity_poly.pdbx_strand_id
1 'polypeptide(L)' 'MGKGDKKTRRGKIINGTYGVRRRRKIKKKPTVEEKISVSSKK' A
#
# COMPACT_ATOMS: atom_id res chain seq x y z
N MET A 1 -9.20 -5.43 -17.19
CA MET A 1 -9.09 -4.15 -16.44
C MET A 1 -8.26 -3.15 -17.24
N GLY A 2 -8.93 -2.32 -18.05
CA GLY A 2 -8.31 -1.39 -19.00
C GLY A 2 -7.89 -0.05 -18.39
N LYS A 3 -7.43 0.87 -19.24
CA LYS A 3 -6.99 2.23 -18.85
C LYS A 3 -8.15 3.10 -18.34
N GLY A 4 -9.39 2.85 -18.77
CA GLY A 4 -10.56 3.64 -18.37
C GLY A 4 -11.10 3.34 -16.96
N ASP A 5 -10.78 2.19 -16.38
CA ASP A 5 -11.30 1.81 -15.08
C ASP A 5 -10.50 2.46 -13.94
N LYS A 6 -11.08 3.51 -13.36
CA LYS A 6 -10.51 4.35 -12.29
C LYS A 6 -10.20 3.59 -10.99
N LYS A 7 -10.81 2.42 -10.77
CA LYS A 7 -10.57 1.60 -9.57
C LYS A 7 -9.34 0.72 -9.72
N THR A 8 -8.85 0.50 -10.94
CA THR A 8 -7.70 -0.38 -11.21
C THR A 8 -6.37 0.31 -10.96
N ARG A 9 -5.28 -0.48 -10.90
CA ARG A 9 -3.93 0.08 -10.91
C ARG A 9 -3.65 0.84 -12.20
N ARG A 10 -4.00 0.28 -13.37
CA ARG A 10 -3.74 0.90 -14.69
C ARG A 10 -4.51 2.22 -14.88
N GLY A 11 -5.80 2.27 -14.55
CA GLY A 11 -6.58 3.51 -14.63
C GLY A 11 -6.17 4.55 -13.59
N LYS A 12 -5.71 4.13 -12.39
CA LYS A 12 -5.09 5.06 -11.43
C LYS A 12 -3.75 5.63 -11.91
N ILE A 13 -2.98 4.87 -12.70
CA ILE A 13 -1.74 5.39 -13.32
C ILE A 13 -2.09 6.48 -14.33
N ILE A 14 -3.02 6.20 -15.24
CA ILE A 14 -3.45 7.14 -16.30
C ILE A 14 -4.02 8.43 -15.69
N ASN A 15 -4.91 8.30 -14.70
CA ASN A 15 -5.54 9.46 -14.06
C ASN A 15 -4.63 10.15 -13.02
N GLY A 16 -3.40 9.67 -12.80
CA GLY A 16 -2.47 10.24 -11.81
C GLY A 16 -2.85 10.07 -10.34
N THR A 17 -4.03 9.49 -10.04
CA THR A 17 -4.53 9.34 -8.66
C THR A 17 -3.88 8.17 -7.90
N TYR A 18 -3.86 8.25 -6.57
CA TYR A 18 -3.34 7.19 -5.71
C TYR A 18 -4.47 6.37 -5.08
N GLY A 19 -4.12 5.26 -4.44
CA GLY A 19 -5.06 4.48 -3.65
C GLY A 19 -4.49 3.11 -3.27
N VAL A 20 -5.33 2.26 -2.67
CA VAL A 20 -4.92 0.93 -2.20
C VAL A 20 -4.19 0.11 -3.28
N ARG A 21 -4.61 0.22 -4.55
CA ARG A 21 -4.02 -0.48 -5.70
C ARG A 21 -2.86 0.25 -6.39
N ARG A 22 -2.68 1.57 -6.18
CA ARG A 22 -1.53 2.38 -6.65
C ARG A 22 -1.00 3.19 -5.46
N ARG A 23 -0.28 2.52 -4.57
CA ARG A 23 0.28 3.13 -3.36
C ARG A 23 1.54 3.90 -3.70
N ARG A 24 1.73 5.08 -3.11
CA ARG A 24 2.92 5.92 -3.32
C ARG A 24 4.16 5.34 -2.63
N LYS A 25 3.97 4.74 -1.45
CA LYS A 25 5.01 4.08 -0.69
C LYS A 25 4.53 2.67 -0.35
N ILE A 26 5.41 1.68 -0.48
CA ILE A 26 5.16 0.36 0.09
C ILE A 26 5.31 0.52 1.60
N LYS A 27 4.22 0.41 2.35
CA LYS A 27 4.31 0.34 3.81
C LYS A 27 5.11 -0.91 4.12
N LYS A 28 6.33 -0.77 4.65
CA LYS A 28 7.08 -1.88 5.23
C LYS A 28 6.22 -2.42 6.37
N LYS A 29 5.84 -3.69 6.28
CA LYS A 29 5.20 -4.34 7.42
C LYS A 29 6.30 -4.53 8.47
N PRO A 30 6.04 -4.23 9.75
CA PRO A 30 7.03 -4.50 10.78
C PRO A 30 7.35 -5.99 10.78
N THR A 31 8.63 -6.32 10.92
CA THR A 31 9.09 -7.71 11.03
C THR A 31 8.55 -8.32 12.32
N VAL A 32 8.56 -9.64 12.43
CA VAL A 32 8.03 -10.34 13.61
C VAL A 32 8.82 -9.93 14.87
N GLU A 33 10.13 -9.74 14.74
CA GLU A 33 11.04 -9.28 15.80
C GLU A 33 10.69 -7.89 16.32
N GLU A 34 10.36 -6.95 15.42
CA GLU A 34 9.92 -5.59 15.79
C GLU A 34 8.57 -5.60 16.52
N LYS A 35 7.71 -6.60 16.30
CA LYS A 35 6.44 -6.72 17.03
C LYS A 35 6.63 -7.25 18.45
N ILE A 36 7.55 -8.20 18.64
CA ILE A 36 7.81 -8.83 19.93
C ILE A 36 8.42 -7.82 20.91
N SER A 37 9.35 -6.97 20.45
CA SER A 37 10.00 -5.94 21.28
C SER A 37 9.06 -4.82 21.73
N VAL A 38 8.00 -4.52 20.97
CA VAL A 38 6.97 -3.56 21.36
C VAL A 38 6.00 -4.15 22.40
N SER A 39 5.74 -5.46 22.35
CA SER A 39 4.89 -6.12 23.35
C SER A 39 5.57 -6.32 24.72
N SER A 40 6.89 -6.47 24.77
CA SER A 40 7.64 -6.70 26.01
C SER A 40 7.95 -5.43 26.81
N LYS A 41 7.57 -4.26 26.30
CA LYS A 41 7.84 -2.95 26.90
C LYS A 41 6.63 -2.34 27.63
N LYS A 42 5.57 -3.13 27.82
CA LYS A 42 4.32 -2.69 28.45
C LYS A 42 4.17 -3.31 29.83
#